data_AF-A0A512B988-F1
#
_entry.id   AF-A0A512B988-F1
#
_cell.length_a   1.000
_cell.length_b   1.000
_cell.length_c   1.000
_cell.angle_alpha   90.00
_cell.angle_beta   90.00
_cell.angle_gamma   90.00
#
_symmetry.space_group_name_H-M   'P 1'
#
loop_
_entity.id
_entity.type
_entity.pdbx_description
1 polymer ?
#
loop_
_entity_poly.entity_id
_entity_poly.type
_entity_poly.pdbx_seq_one_letter_code
_entity_poly.pdbx_strand_id
1 'polypeptide(L)'
;MYSEKIAIQKNYNVFEVELNGKRLEGRNFSATEWDKIMVPLQFYAGIKSSNALYKSQIQRLLNKMQINSTEAHFIQSCNYEQFENWYKNYLEAVTNQKTESLAVTYRNYELRSNKLEATPSFIPLSQLCR
;
A
#
# COMPACT_ATOMS: atom_id res chain seq x y z
N MET A 1 -10.65 34.89 1.94
CA MET A 1 -10.62 33.52 1.38
C MET A 1 -9.20 33.26 0.92
N TYR A 2 -8.41 32.55 1.73
CA TYR A 2 -7.05 32.19 1.33
C TYR A 2 -7.10 30.93 0.46
N SER A 3 -6.80 31.08 -0.83
CA SER A 3 -6.44 29.96 -1.68
C SER A 3 -5.01 29.58 -1.31
N GLU A 4 -4.86 28.57 -0.44
CA GLU A 4 -3.57 27.93 -0.29
C GLU A 4 -3.20 27.32 -1.66
N LYS A 5 -2.10 27.78 -2.25
CA LYS A 5 -1.51 27.16 -3.43
C LYS A 5 -1.20 25.71 -3.06
N ILE A 6 -1.97 24.78 -3.62
CA ILE A 6 -1.71 23.33 -3.47
C ILE A 6 -0.28 23.10 -3.97
N ALA A 7 0.64 22.82 -3.05
CA ALA A 7 1.99 22.46 -3.40
C ALA A 7 1.93 21.13 -4.16
N ILE A 8 2.33 21.14 -5.43
CA ILE A 8 2.36 19.93 -6.25
C ILE A 8 3.34 18.97 -5.59
N GLN A 9 2.82 17.81 -5.19
CA GLN A 9 3.61 16.75 -4.61
C GLN A 9 4.63 16.28 -5.65
N LYS A 10 5.92 16.40 -5.35
CA LYS A 10 7.00 16.08 -6.29
C LYS A 10 7.38 14.61 -6.28
N ASN A 11 7.04 13.89 -5.19
CA ASN A 11 7.44 12.51 -4.99
C ASN A 11 6.21 11.62 -4.78
N TYR A 12 6.12 10.56 -5.58
CA TYR A 12 5.05 9.57 -5.53
C TYR A 12 5.63 8.20 -5.25
N ASN A 13 5.11 7.50 -4.24
CA ASN A 13 5.48 6.13 -3.95
C ASN A 13 4.45 5.23 -4.63
N VAL A 14 4.89 4.42 -5.58
CA VAL A 14 4.02 3.47 -6.28
C VAL A 14 4.41 2.07 -5.84
N PHE A 15 3.43 1.32 -5.36
CA PHE A 15 3.61 -0.07 -4.96
C PHE A 15 3.45 -1.00 -6.15
N GLU A 16 4.26 -2.06 -6.16
CA GLU A 16 4.20 -3.15 -7.11
C GLU A 16 4.05 -4.46 -6.35
N VAL A 17 3.00 -5.20 -6.67
CA VAL A 17 2.68 -6.48 -6.04
C VAL A 17 2.90 -7.58 -7.06
N GLU A 18 3.70 -8.56 -6.70
CA GLU A 18 3.92 -9.78 -7.45
C GLU A 18 3.38 -10.97 -6.65
N LEU A 19 2.49 -11.72 -7.28
CA LEU A 19 1.82 -12.89 -6.70
C LEU A 19 2.15 -14.10 -7.57
N ASN A 20 2.74 -15.15 -6.99
CA ASN A 20 3.17 -16.36 -7.70
C ASN A 20 4.08 -16.08 -8.92
N GLY A 21 5.00 -15.12 -8.80
CA GLY A 21 5.90 -14.71 -9.88
C GLY A 21 5.24 -13.88 -10.98
N LYS A 22 3.96 -13.50 -10.82
CA LYS A 22 3.23 -12.64 -11.75
C LYS A 22 2.91 -11.30 -11.13
N ARG A 23 3.35 -10.24 -11.80
CA ARG A 23 3.03 -8.86 -11.39
C ARG A 23 1.53 -8.60 -11.57
N LEU A 24 0.89 -8.12 -10.50
CA LEU A 24 -0.48 -7.62 -10.56
C LEU A 24 -0.47 -6.25 -11.26
N GLU A 25 -1.35 -6.08 -12.23
CA GLU A 25 -1.50 -4.85 -12.99
C GLU A 25 -2.90 -4.29 -12.76
N GLY A 26 -3.01 -3.02 -12.38
CA GLY A 26 -4.30 -2.40 -12.07
C GLY A 26 -5.30 -2.42 -13.22
N ARG A 27 -4.85 -2.54 -14.47
CA ARG A 27 -5.73 -2.68 -15.65
C ARG A 27 -6.53 -3.99 -15.67
N ASN A 28 -6.11 -5.00 -14.92
CA ASN A 28 -6.76 -6.31 -14.85
C ASN A 28 -7.84 -6.37 -13.75
N PHE A 29 -8.02 -5.29 -12.99
CA PHE A 29 -8.94 -5.18 -11.86
C PHE A 29 -9.86 -3.97 -12.06
N SER A 30 -11.07 -4.03 -11.49
CA SER A 30 -11.87 -2.82 -11.32
C SER A 30 -11.15 -1.85 -10.36
N ALA A 31 -11.47 -0.56 -10.43
CA ALA A 31 -10.91 0.43 -9.51
C ALA A 31 -11.11 0.03 -8.03
N THR A 32 -12.28 -0.53 -7.70
CA THR A 32 -12.58 -0.96 -6.33
C THR A 32 -11.78 -2.20 -5.91
N GLU A 33 -11.55 -3.16 -6.79
CA GLU A 33 -10.70 -4.32 -6.50
C GLU A 33 -9.23 -3.92 -6.39
N TRP A 34 -8.80 -3.00 -7.24
CA TRP A 34 -7.44 -2.45 -7.16
C TRP A 34 -7.20 -1.67 -5.88
N ASP A 35 -8.19 -0.89 -5.43
CA ASP A 35 -8.13 -0.19 -4.15
C ASP A 35 -8.03 -1.19 -2.99
N LYS A 36 -8.77 -2.31 -3.01
CA LYS A 36 -8.63 -3.36 -2.00
C LYS A 36 -7.19 -3.89 -1.92
N ILE A 37 -6.51 -4.06 -3.06
CA ILE A 37 -5.12 -4.51 -3.12
C ILE A 37 -4.17 -3.44 -2.58
N MET A 38 -4.33 -2.18 -3.00
CA MET A 38 -3.34 -1.12 -2.78
C MET A 38 -3.48 -0.39 -1.44
N VAL A 39 -4.70 -0.23 -0.94
CA VAL A 39 -4.97 0.54 0.28
C VAL A 39 -4.25 -0.04 1.52
N PRO A 40 -4.24 -1.36 1.77
CA PRO A 40 -3.47 -1.93 2.88
C PRO A 40 -1.96 -1.63 2.80
N LEU A 41 -1.38 -1.59 1.60
CA LEU A 41 0.03 -1.26 1.39
C LEU A 41 0.34 0.20 1.71
N GLN A 42 -0.51 1.10 1.23
CA GLN A 42 -0.43 2.53 1.57
C GLN A 42 -0.55 2.73 3.07
N PHE A 43 -1.44 1.99 3.73
CA PHE A 43 -1.59 2.01 5.18
C PHE A 43 -0.33 1.56 5.90
N TYR A 44 0.22 0.40 5.54
CA TYR A 44 1.44 -0.12 6.12
C TYR A 44 2.64 0.83 5.94
N ALA A 45 2.81 1.39 4.75
CA ALA A 45 3.87 2.37 4.49
C ALA A 45 3.65 3.69 5.27
N GLY A 46 2.40 4.09 5.48
CA GLY A 46 2.04 5.30 6.21
C GLY A 46 2.14 5.20 7.74
N ILE A 47 2.31 4.02 8.33
CA ILE A 47 2.47 3.82 9.79
C ILE A 47 3.62 4.70 10.33
N LYS A 48 4.69 4.82 9.54
CA LYS A 48 5.86 5.65 9.87
C LYS A 48 5.51 7.14 10.08
N SER A 49 4.41 7.62 9.51
CA SER A 49 4.00 9.03 9.54
C SER A 49 3.12 9.43 10.74
N SER A 50 2.84 8.50 11.68
CA SER A 50 2.20 8.72 12.99
C SER A 50 1.32 9.98 13.08
N ASN A 51 0.10 9.91 12.53
CA ASN A 51 -0.91 10.94 12.74
C ASN A 51 -2.18 10.30 13.32
N ALA A 52 -2.67 10.81 14.45
CA ALA A 52 -3.89 10.33 15.09
C ALA A 52 -5.12 10.42 14.17
N LEU A 53 -5.17 11.42 13.27
CA LEU A 53 -6.19 11.54 12.23
C LEU A 53 -6.05 10.45 11.16
N TYR A 54 -4.82 10.08 10.81
CA TYR A 54 -4.55 8.96 9.90
C TYR A 54 -5.04 7.66 10.54
N LYS A 55 -4.74 7.41 11.83
CA LYS A 55 -5.17 6.21 12.55
C LYS A 55 -6.70 6.05 12.58
N SER A 56 -7.46 7.12 12.83
CA SER A 56 -8.93 7.06 12.86
C SER A 56 -9.55 6.90 11.46
N GLN A 57 -8.99 7.56 10.44
CA GLN A 57 -9.43 7.39 9.05
C GLN A 57 -9.09 5.99 8.51
N ILE A 58 -7.91 5.46 8.85
CA ILE A 58 -7.49 4.08 8.53
C ILE A 58 -8.48 3.09 9.12
N GLN A 59 -8.79 3.18 10.41
CA GLN A 59 -9.69 2.23 11.07
C GLN A 59 -11.07 2.22 10.42
N ARG A 60 -11.57 3.39 10.00
CA ARG A 60 -12.85 3.50 9.28
C ARG A 60 -12.79 2.85 7.89
N LEU A 61 -11.69 3.00 7.17
CA LEU A 61 -11.51 2.42 5.82
C LEU A 61 -11.32 0.91 5.88
N LEU A 62 -10.56 0.41 6.85
CA LEU A 62 -10.38 -1.02 7.11
C LEU A 62 -11.71 -1.70 7.43
N ASN A 63 -12.52 -1.10 8.32
CA ASN A 63 -13.86 -1.60 8.61
C ASN A 63 -14.77 -1.64 7.37
N LYS A 64 -14.69 -0.64 6.47
CA LYS A 64 -15.43 -0.66 5.21
C LYS A 64 -14.98 -1.77 4.25
N MET A 65 -13.70 -2.13 4.31
CA MET A 65 -13.15 -3.27 3.56
C MET A 65 -13.38 -4.61 4.26
N GLN A 66 -14.15 -4.63 5.37
CA GLN A 66 -14.37 -5.80 6.23
C GLN A 66 -13.08 -6.39 6.82
N ILE A 67 -12.03 -5.57 6.96
CA ILE A 67 -10.80 -5.93 7.65
C ILE A 67 -11.00 -5.58 9.13
N ASN A 68 -11.11 -6.59 9.99
CA ASN A 68 -11.41 -6.41 11.41
C ASN A 68 -10.29 -5.64 12.14
N SER A 69 -10.63 -4.87 13.17
CA SER A 69 -9.66 -4.07 13.94
C SER A 69 -8.59 -4.91 14.65
N THR A 70 -8.89 -6.18 14.96
CA THR A 70 -7.93 -7.15 15.51
C THR A 70 -6.92 -7.61 14.47
N GLU A 71 -7.32 -7.72 13.21
CA GLU A 71 -6.41 -8.00 12.11
C GLU A 71 -5.53 -6.77 11.87
N ALA A 72 -6.09 -5.56 11.91
CA ALA A 72 -5.35 -4.31 11.74
C ALA A 72 -4.22 -4.04 12.78
N HIS A 73 -4.01 -4.90 13.79
CA HIS A 73 -2.91 -4.73 14.75
C HIS A 73 -1.53 -4.75 14.09
N PHE A 74 -1.33 -5.48 12.98
CA PHE A 74 -0.07 -5.41 12.21
C PHE A 74 0.11 -4.07 11.48
N ILE A 75 -0.95 -3.26 11.34
CA ILE A 75 -0.87 -1.88 10.81
C ILE A 75 -0.47 -0.91 11.95
N GLN A 76 -0.44 -1.35 13.20
CA GLN A 76 -0.05 -0.50 14.32
C GLN A 76 1.38 -0.78 14.80
N SER A 77 1.89 -1.99 14.55
CA SER A 77 3.29 -2.36 14.76
C SER A 77 4.01 -2.37 13.40
N CYS A 78 5.24 -1.85 13.33
CA CYS A 78 6.06 -1.91 12.12
C CYS A 78 6.63 -3.33 11.92
N ASN A 79 5.77 -4.36 11.92
CA ASN A 79 6.15 -5.77 11.84
C ASN A 79 5.81 -6.33 10.45
N TYR A 80 6.84 -6.51 9.63
CA TYR A 80 6.68 -6.96 8.25
C TYR A 80 6.19 -8.40 8.13
N GLU A 81 6.69 -9.33 8.96
CA GLU A 81 6.31 -10.75 8.88
C GLU A 81 4.82 -10.95 9.18
N GLN A 82 4.30 -10.23 10.19
CA GLN A 82 2.88 -10.25 10.52
C GLN A 82 2.03 -9.63 9.41
N PHE A 83 2.48 -8.49 8.84
CA PHE A 83 1.83 -7.86 7.71
C PHE A 83 1.79 -8.79 6.50
N GLU A 84 2.91 -9.41 6.14
CA GLU A 84 3.05 -10.26 4.96
C GLU A 84 2.11 -11.48 5.06
N ASN A 85 2.08 -12.16 6.21
CA ASN A 85 1.22 -13.32 6.42
C ASN A 85 -0.26 -12.96 6.33
N TRP A 86 -0.68 -11.86 6.93
CA TRP A 86 -2.06 -11.39 6.78
C TRP A 86 -2.37 -10.99 5.34
N TYR A 87 -1.47 -10.25 4.68
CA TYR A 87 -1.71 -9.72 3.34
C TYR A 87 -1.77 -10.82 2.29
N LYS A 88 -1.02 -11.92 2.46
CA LYS A 88 -1.18 -13.14 1.66
C LYS A 88 -2.61 -13.67 1.75
N ASN A 89 -3.10 -13.96 2.96
CA ASN A 89 -4.45 -14.48 3.17
C ASN A 89 -5.53 -13.53 2.62
N TYR A 90 -5.33 -12.23 2.81
CA TYR A 90 -6.23 -11.19 2.29
C TYR A 90 -6.25 -11.19 0.75
N LEU A 91 -5.08 -11.26 0.10
CA LEU A 91 -4.99 -11.33 -1.36
C LEU A 91 -5.61 -12.62 -1.91
N GLU A 92 -5.52 -13.75 -1.22
CA GLU A 92 -6.23 -14.97 -1.63
C GLU A 92 -7.75 -14.73 -1.68
N ALA A 93 -8.30 -14.05 -0.68
CA ALA A 93 -9.73 -13.74 -0.63
C ALA A 93 -10.15 -12.70 -1.69
N VAL A 94 -9.28 -11.74 -2.03
CA VAL A 94 -9.57 -10.71 -3.04
C VAL A 94 -9.40 -11.23 -4.46
N THR A 95 -8.36 -12.04 -4.72
CA THR A 95 -8.02 -12.51 -6.06
C THR A 95 -8.59 -13.90 -6.38
N ASN A 96 -9.11 -14.62 -5.39
CA ASN A 96 -9.49 -16.03 -5.47
C ASN A 96 -8.36 -16.94 -5.98
N GLN A 97 -7.10 -16.54 -5.76
CA GLN A 97 -5.91 -17.30 -6.12
C GLN A 97 -5.10 -17.62 -4.87
N LYS A 98 -4.66 -18.88 -4.75
CA LYS A 98 -3.76 -19.27 -3.67
C LYS A 98 -2.41 -18.55 -3.82
N THR A 99 -1.87 -18.01 -2.74
CA THR A 99 -0.65 -17.21 -2.73
C THR A 99 0.52 -18.05 -2.19
N GLU A 100 1.28 -18.64 -3.11
CA GLU A 100 2.48 -19.44 -2.78
C GLU A 100 3.71 -18.54 -2.58
N SER A 101 3.79 -17.44 -3.33
CA SER A 101 4.81 -16.41 -3.17
C SER A 101 4.21 -15.02 -3.32
N LEU A 102 4.73 -14.10 -2.50
CA LEU A 102 4.35 -12.69 -2.50
C LEU A 102 5.63 -11.87 -2.45
N ALA A 103 5.79 -10.94 -3.40
CA ALA A 103 6.77 -9.90 -3.31
C ALA A 103 6.08 -8.54 -3.44
N VAL A 104 6.33 -7.66 -2.47
CA VAL A 104 5.86 -6.28 -2.53
C VAL A 104 7.06 -5.36 -2.54
N THR A 105 7.16 -4.55 -3.58
CA THR A 105 8.15 -3.50 -3.70
C THR A 105 7.46 -2.16 -3.86
N TYR A 106 8.17 -1.09 -3.57
CA TYR A 106 7.74 0.24 -3.98
C TYR A 106 8.87 0.95 -4.71
N ARG A 107 8.46 1.86 -5.57
CA ARG A 107 9.36 2.70 -6.36
C ARG A 107 8.93 4.15 -6.20
N ASN A 108 9.93 5.01 -5.97
CA ASN A 108 9.68 6.44 -5.89
C ASN A 108 9.72 7.01 -7.30
N TYR A 109 8.72 7.79 -7.64
CA TYR A 109 8.66 8.56 -8.87
C TYR A 109 8.79 10.03 -8.51
N GLU A 110 9.69 10.71 -9.19
CA GLU A 110 9.87 12.14 -9.04
C GLU A 110 9.24 12.85 -10.25
N LEU A 111 8.38 13.82 -9.98
CA LEU A 111 7.81 14.68 -11.00
C LEU A 111 8.85 15.75 -11.36
N ARG A 112 9.53 15.56 -12.49
CA ARG A 112 10.49 16.51 -13.06
C ARG A 112 9.98 17.01 -14.40
N SER A 113 9.86 18.32 -14.56
CA SER A 113 9.47 18.96 -15.83
C SER A 113 8.20 18.35 -16.46
N ASN A 114 7.16 18.13 -15.64
CA ASN A 114 5.89 17.48 -16.02
C ASN A 114 6.00 16.03 -16.51
N LYS A 115 7.10 15.33 -16.21
CA LYS A 115 7.27 13.89 -16.44
C LYS A 115 7.52 13.18 -15.12
N LEU A 116 6.90 12.02 -14.96
CA LEU A 116 7.19 11.11 -13.85
C LEU A 116 8.41 10.28 -14.20
N GLU A 117 9.50 10.51 -13.49
CA GLU A 117 10.75 9.76 -13.64
C GLU A 117 10.87 8.75 -12.50
N ALA A 118 10.99 7.47 -12.85
CA ALA A 118 11.27 6.41 -11.89
C ALA A 118 12.67 6.57 -11.30
N THR A 119 12.80 6.53 -9.97
CA THR A 119 14.11 6.23 -9.38
C THR A 119 14.52 4.79 -9.70
N PRO A 120 15.81 4.53 -9.95
CA PRO A 120 16.28 3.24 -10.45
C PRO A 120 16.15 2.09 -9.43
N SER A 121 15.94 2.39 -8.15
CA SER A 121 15.87 1.39 -7.08
C SER A 121 14.44 0.97 -6.76
N PHE A 122 14.17 -0.33 -6.79
CA PHE A 122 13.04 -0.94 -6.10
C PHE A 122 13.39 -1.13 -4.63
N ILE A 123 12.51 -0.70 -3.73
CA ILE A 123 12.70 -0.88 -2.30
C ILE A 123 11.70 -1.94 -1.84
N PRO A 124 12.16 -3.07 -1.28
CA PRO A 124 11.27 -4.06 -0.69
C PRO A 124 10.46 -3.45 0.45
N LEU A 125 9.17 -3.81 0.53
CA LEU A 125 8.30 -3.32 1.61
C LEU A 125 8.84 -3.69 3.01
N SER A 126 9.58 -4.80 3.11
CA SER A 126 10.27 -5.24 4.34
C SER A 126 11.31 -4.27 4.89
N GLN A 127 11.76 -3.30 4.09
CA GLN A 127 12.75 -2.31 4.49
C GLN A 127 12.14 -1.01 5.02
N LEU A 128 10.81 -0.81 4.94
CA LEU A 128 10.15 0.43 5.41
C LEU A 128 10.28 0.66 6.92
N CYS A 129 10.38 -0.42 7.69
CA CYS A 129 10.34 -0.45 9.14
C CYS A 129 11.72 -0.62 9.82
N ARG A 130 12.81 -0.55 9.06
CA ARG A 130 14.18 -0.57 9.60
C ARG A 130 14.66 0.82 10.02
#